data_AF-A0AAW2TP23-F1
#
_entry.id   AF-A0AAW2TP23-F1
#
_cell.length_a   1.000
_cell.length_b   1.000
_cell.length_c   1.000
_cell.angle_alpha   90.00
_cell.angle_beta   90.00
_cell.angle_gamma   90.00
#
_symmetry.space_group_name_H-M   'P 1'
#
loop_
_entity.id
_entity.type
_entity.pdbx_description
1 polymer ?
#
loop_
_entity_poly.entity_id
_entity_poly.type
_entity_poly.pdbx_seq_one_letter_code
_entity_poly.pdbx_strand_id
1 'polypeptide(L)'
;MAQDAGASHLLAYSDSQLIVKQVNGEYEAKEKSMVQYLQQIEELKTKIKSFWLHQIPREENIKADSLSKLASALKDCKTRRITVQHLLQPRIPTGYLANIIK
;
A
#
# COMPACT_ATOMS: atom_id res chain seq x y z
N MET A 1 5.90 7.30 -8.10
CA MET A 1 5.75 5.86 -7.81
C MET A 1 6.70 5.06 -8.69
N ALA A 2 6.99 3.79 -8.39
CA ALA A 2 7.94 2.99 -9.19
C ALA A 2 7.56 2.93 -10.68
N GLN A 3 6.26 2.90 -10.97
CA GLN A 3 5.72 3.00 -12.33
C GLN A 3 6.07 4.35 -13.00
N ASP A 4 5.90 5.48 -12.28
CA ASP A 4 6.26 6.82 -12.80
C ASP A 4 7.76 6.95 -13.05
N ALA A 5 8.57 6.13 -12.37
CA ALA A 5 10.01 6.03 -12.60
C ALA A 5 10.39 5.03 -13.73
N GLY A 6 9.40 4.42 -14.41
CA GLY A 6 9.61 3.49 -15.52
C GLY A 6 9.99 2.07 -15.10
N ALA A 7 9.83 1.68 -13.83
CA ALA A 7 10.18 0.35 -13.36
C ALA A 7 9.24 -0.72 -13.93
N SER A 8 9.83 -1.79 -14.49
CA SER A 8 9.10 -2.93 -15.07
C SER A 8 8.94 -4.11 -14.10
N HIS A 9 9.81 -4.20 -13.11
CA HIS A 9 9.90 -5.28 -12.14
C HIS A 9 9.94 -4.68 -10.74
N LEU A 10 9.11 -5.18 -9.83
CA LEU A 10 8.99 -4.65 -8.47
C LEU A 10 9.18 -5.75 -7.44
N LEU A 11 10.17 -5.56 -6.57
CA LEU A 11 10.40 -6.36 -5.37
C LEU A 11 10.08 -5.50 -4.16
N ALA A 12 9.05 -5.88 -3.42
CA ALA A 12 8.56 -5.16 -2.25
C ALA A 12 8.77 -5.99 -0.98
N TYR A 13 9.00 -5.29 0.13
CA TYR A 13 9.18 -5.89 1.45
C TYR A 13 8.20 -5.26 2.44
N SER A 14 7.65 -6.09 3.32
CA SER A 14 6.79 -5.63 4.40
C SER A 14 7.03 -6.47 5.65
N ASP A 15 6.87 -5.87 6.82
CA ASP A 15 6.86 -6.57 8.10
C ASP A 15 5.46 -7.04 8.51
N SER A 16 4.42 -6.62 7.78
CA SER A 16 3.05 -7.00 8.07
C SER A 16 2.70 -8.33 7.41
N GLN A 17 2.80 -9.40 8.19
CA GLN A 17 2.46 -10.75 7.74
C GLN A 17 1.07 -10.85 7.11
N LEU A 18 0.08 -10.15 7.69
CA LEU A 18 -1.28 -10.15 7.20
C LEU A 18 -1.35 -9.63 5.76
N ILE A 19 -0.70 -8.49 5.48
CA ILE A 19 -0.71 -7.87 4.15
C ILE A 19 0.02 -8.77 3.15
N VAL A 20 1.18 -9.30 3.52
CA VAL A 20 1.97 -10.18 2.64
C VAL A 20 1.14 -11.39 2.22
N LYS A 21 0.53 -12.08 3.19
CA LYS A 21 -0.28 -13.27 2.91
C LYS A 21 -1.55 -12.96 2.11
N GLN A 22 -2.20 -11.82 2.34
CA GLN A 22 -3.37 -11.44 1.57
C GLN A 22 -3.02 -11.08 0.11
N VAL A 23 -1.93 -10.35 -0.10
CA VAL A 23 -1.48 -9.98 -1.46
C VAL A 23 -0.93 -11.17 -2.23
N ASN A 24 -0.36 -12.17 -1.55
CA ASN A 24 0.09 -13.42 -2.15
C ASN A 24 -1.05 -14.43 -2.35
N GLY A 25 -2.29 -14.11 -1.93
CA GLY A 25 -3.45 -14.99 -2.05
C GLY A 25 -3.49 -16.14 -1.06
N GLU A 26 -2.62 -16.16 -0.04
CA GLU A 26 -2.62 -17.15 1.03
C GLU A 26 -3.79 -16.92 1.99
N TYR A 27 -4.15 -15.64 2.25
CA TYR A 27 -5.23 -15.23 3.14
C TYR A 27 -6.31 -14.43 2.42
N GLU A 28 -7.57 -14.65 2.81
CA GLU A 28 -8.70 -13.86 2.32
C GLU A 28 -8.89 -12.59 3.18
N ALA A 29 -9.33 -11.50 2.53
CA ALA A 29 -9.75 -10.28 3.22
C ALA A 29 -11.25 -10.31 3.47
N LYS A 30 -11.67 -10.23 4.75
CA LYS A 30 -13.09 -10.19 5.13
C LYS A 30 -13.67 -8.79 5.13
N GLU A 31 -12.84 -7.79 5.39
CA GLU A 31 -13.29 -6.42 5.50
C GLU A 31 -13.40 -5.77 4.11
N LYS A 32 -14.52 -5.09 3.85
CA LYS A 32 -14.81 -4.49 2.53
C LYS A 32 -13.72 -3.52 2.09
N SER A 33 -13.18 -2.70 3.00
CA SER A 33 -12.13 -1.74 2.63
C SER A 33 -10.86 -2.46 2.17
N MET A 34 -10.50 -3.55 2.85
CA MET A 34 -9.32 -4.35 2.51
C MET A 34 -9.47 -5.07 1.17
N VAL A 35 -10.66 -5.60 0.87
CA VAL A 35 -10.95 -6.19 -0.44
C VAL A 35 -10.71 -5.16 -1.55
N GLN A 36 -11.13 -3.91 -1.35
CA GLN A 36 -10.89 -2.86 -2.34
C GLN A 36 -9.40 -2.53 -2.50
N TYR A 37 -8.62 -2.54 -1.41
CA TYR A 37 -7.16 -2.38 -1.50
C TYR A 37 -6.49 -3.51 -2.26
N LEU A 38 -6.89 -4.76 -2.04
CA LEU A 38 -6.38 -5.90 -2.78
C LEU A 38 -6.72 -5.80 -4.28
N GLN A 39 -7.94 -5.38 -4.63
CA GLN A 39 -8.31 -5.16 -6.03
C GLN A 39 -7.42 -4.11 -6.70
N GLN A 40 -7.12 -3.00 -6.04
CA GLN A 40 -6.18 -2.01 -6.60
C GLN A 40 -4.77 -2.56 -6.74
N ILE A 41 -4.32 -3.41 -5.82
CA ILE A 41 -3.02 -4.07 -5.94
C ILE A 41 -3.00 -4.98 -7.16
N GLU A 42 -4.07 -5.74 -7.42
CA GLU A 42 -4.19 -6.55 -8.64
C GLU A 42 -4.19 -5.70 -9.91
N GLU A 43 -4.95 -4.60 -9.95
CA GLU A 43 -4.92 -3.65 -11.08
C GLU A 43 -3.52 -3.06 -11.31
N LEU A 44 -2.79 -2.73 -10.23
CA LEU A 44 -1.42 -2.22 -10.34
C LEU A 44 -0.43 -3.32 -10.76
N LYS A 45 -0.61 -4.56 -10.29
CA LYS A 45 0.17 -5.71 -10.74
C LYS A 45 0.04 -5.91 -12.25
N THR A 46 -1.15 -5.71 -12.85
CA THR A 46 -1.29 -5.83 -14.32
C THR A 46 -0.45 -4.83 -15.11
N LYS A 47 -0.07 -3.69 -14.51
CA LYS A 47 0.72 -2.63 -15.15
C LYS A 47 2.24 -2.84 -15.02
N ILE A 48 2.67 -3.77 -14.17
CA ILE A 48 4.08 -4.07 -13.91
C ILE A 48 4.34 -5.51 -14.38
N LYS A 49 5.44 -5.74 -15.11
CA LYS A 49 5.69 -7.07 -15.70
C LYS A 49 5.87 -8.17 -14.65
N SER A 50 6.45 -7.84 -13.50
CA SER A 50 6.52 -8.76 -12.37
C SER A 50 6.51 -8.03 -11.04
N PHE A 51 5.84 -8.64 -10.06
CA PHE A 51 5.70 -8.12 -8.72
C PHE A 51 5.90 -9.25 -7.71
N TRP A 52 6.76 -9.01 -6.72
CA TRP A 52 6.98 -9.91 -5.59
C TRP A 52 6.89 -9.15 -4.28
N LEU A 53 6.22 -9.74 -3.31
CA LEU A 53 6.10 -9.20 -1.95
C LEU A 53 6.61 -10.24 -0.96
N HIS A 54 7.63 -9.87 -0.19
CA HIS A 54 8.20 -10.72 0.85
C HIS A 54 8.01 -10.13 2.24
N GLN A 55 7.80 -11.03 3.18
CA GLN A 55 7.84 -10.68 4.58
C GLN A 55 9.29 -10.54 5.04
N ILE A 56 9.58 -9.47 5.79
CA ILE A 56 10.85 -9.27 6.51
C ILE A 56 10.60 -9.06 8.01
N PRO A 57 11.56 -9.36 8.89
CA PRO A 57 11.48 -9.00 10.30
C PRO A 57 11.30 -7.48 10.50
N ARG A 58 10.68 -7.09 11.62
CA ARG A 58 10.45 -5.67 11.94
C ARG A 58 11.77 -4.92 12.10
N GLU A 59 12.78 -5.62 12.59
CA GLU A 59 14.16 -5.17 12.79
C GLU A 59 14.87 -4.87 11.46
N GLU A 60 14.39 -5.41 10.34
CA GLU A 60 14.94 -5.14 9.02
C GLU A 60 14.15 -4.02 8.29
N ASN A 61 12.91 -3.76 8.71
CA ASN A 61 12.05 -2.74 8.12
C ASN A 61 12.22 -1.33 8.73
N ILE A 62 13.37 -1.05 9.35
CA ILE A 62 13.64 0.18 10.13
C ILE A 62 13.38 1.45 9.30
N LYS A 63 13.76 1.44 8.02
CA LYS A 63 13.61 2.61 7.14
C LYS A 63 12.14 2.96 6.93
N ALA A 64 11.30 1.97 6.63
CA ALA A 64 9.88 2.20 6.43
C ALA A 64 9.18 2.59 7.75
N ASP A 65 9.56 1.95 8.87
CA ASP A 65 9.05 2.30 10.20
C ASP A 65 9.41 3.75 10.60
N SER A 66 10.66 4.17 10.36
CA SER A 66 11.12 5.54 10.62
C SER A 66 10.32 6.56 9.81
N LEU A 67 10.06 6.27 8.53
CA LEU A 67 9.24 7.14 7.67
C LEU A 67 7.78 7.17 8.12
N SER A 68 7.23 6.02 8.53
CA SER A 68 5.87 5.95 9.06
C SER A 68 5.72 6.76 10.35
N LYS A 69 6.69 6.65 11.27
CA LYS A 69 6.74 7.43 12.51
C LYS A 69 6.86 8.93 12.22
N LEU A 70 7.71 9.32 11.27
CA LEU A 70 7.83 10.71 10.82
C LEU A 70 6.50 11.21 10.27
N ALA A 71 5.84 10.45 9.38
CA ALA A 71 4.55 10.82 8.83
C ALA A 71 3.47 10.97 9.90
N SER A 72 3.41 10.05 10.88
CA SER A 72 2.50 10.15 12.01
C SER A 72 2.76 11.38 12.87
N ALA A 73 4.02 11.67 13.20
CA ALA A 73 4.39 12.85 13.99
C ALA A 73 4.07 14.18 13.26
N LEU A 74 4.13 14.18 11.92
CA LEU A 74 3.80 15.36 11.12
C LEU A 74 2.30 15.64 11.02
N LYS A 75 1.44 14.63 11.19
CA LYS A 75 -0.02 14.87 11.26
C LYS A 75 -0.40 15.85 12.37
N ASP A 76 0.40 15.88 13.44
CA ASP A 76 0.20 16.77 14.59
C ASP A 76 0.99 18.09 14.47
N CYS A 77 1.88 18.23 13.48
CA CYS A 77 2.79 19.37 13.36
C CYS A 77 2.42 20.28 12.17
N LYS A 78 1.84 21.44 12.47
CA LYS A 78 1.39 22.43 11.45
C LYS A 78 2.51 23.24 10.79
N THR A 79 3.77 23.04 11.21
CA THR A 79 4.83 24.01 10.89
C THR A 79 6.17 23.32 10.61
N ARG A 80 6.45 22.98 9.34
CA ARG A 80 7.80 22.88 8.74
C ARG A 80 7.74 22.51 7.24
N ARG A 81 8.68 23.05 6.45
CA ARG A 81 8.80 22.91 4.98
C ARG A 81 9.42 21.56 4.59
N ILE A 82 8.63 20.50 4.59
CA ILE A 82 8.93 19.29 3.84
C ILE A 82 7.71 18.98 2.98
N THR A 83 7.92 18.69 1.69
CA THR A 83 6.84 18.34 0.76
C THR A 83 6.37 16.93 1.08
N VAL A 84 5.45 16.80 2.03
CA VAL A 84 4.75 15.55 2.30
C VAL A 84 3.44 15.55 1.53
N GLN A 85 3.28 14.59 0.61
CA GLN A 85 2.00 14.39 -0.06
C GLN A 85 1.05 13.69 0.94
N HIS A 86 0.25 14.49 1.64
CA HIS A 86 -0.73 13.98 2.60
C HIS A 86 -2.05 13.67 1.89
N LEU A 87 -2.43 12.39 1.83
CA LEU A 87 -3.77 11.97 1.36
C LEU A 87 -4.77 12.20 2.49
N LEU A 88 -5.58 13.26 2.40
CA LEU A 88 -6.62 13.59 3.39
C LEU A 88 -7.77 12.58 3.43
N GLN A 89 -7.91 11.79 2.38
CA GLN A 89 -8.92 10.75 2.22
C GLN A 89 -8.26 9.48 1.70
N PRO A 90 -8.81 8.28 2.04
CA PRO A 90 -8.38 7.04 1.43
C PRO A 90 -8.37 7.19 -0.08
N ARG A 91 -7.31 6.70 -0.73
CA ARG A 91 -7.19 6.79 -2.19
C ARG A 91 -8.28 5.97 -2.90
N ILE A 92 -8.95 5.10 -2.15
CA ILE A 92 -10.10 4.31 -2.57
C ILE A 92 -11.35 4.86 -1.90
N PRO A 93 -12.31 5.43 -2.65
CA PRO A 93 -13.60 5.81 -2.10
C PRO A 93 -14.42 4.56 -1.74
N THR A 94 -15.01 4.53 -0.56
CA THR A 94 -15.80 3.41 0.00
C THR A 94 -17.03 3.01 -0.85
N GLY A 95 -17.40 3.79 -1.88
CA GLY A 95 -18.65 3.66 -2.67
C GLY A 95 -18.54 3.06 -4.10
N TYR A 96 -17.42 2.46 -4.49
CA TYR A 96 -17.17 1.95 -5.87
C TYR A 96 -17.93 0.64 -6.24
N LEU A 97 -19.19 0.47 -5.79
CA LEU A 97 -19.98 -0.76 -6.04
C LEU A 97 -21.25 -0.56 -6.89
N ALA A 98 -21.51 0.62 -7.45
CA ALA A 98 -22.75 0.84 -8.20
C ALA A 98 -22.80 0.14 -9.59
N ASN A 99 -21.70 -0.41 -10.12
CA ASN A 99 -21.63 -0.77 -11.55
C ASN A 99 -21.18 -2.20 -11.90
N ILE A 100 -21.14 -3.17 -10.98
CA ILE A 100 -20.64 -4.51 -11.34
C ILE A 100 -21.47 -5.64 -10.70
N ILE A 101 -22.79 -5.57 -10.85
CA ILE A 101 -23.63 -6.78 -10.84
C ILE A 101 -24.65 -6.65 -11.98
N LYS A 102 -24.44 -7.38 -13.06
CA LYS A 102 -25.48 -7.92 -13.93
C LYS A 102 -25.27 -9.43 -13.99
#